data_AF-A0A945AEW3-F1
#
_entry.id   AF-A0A945AEW3-F1
#
_cell.length_a   1.000
_cell.length_b   1.000
_cell.length_c   1.000
_cell.angle_alpha   90.00
_cell.angle_beta   90.00
_cell.angle_gamma   90.00
#
_symmetry.space_group_name_H-M   'P 1'
#
loop_
_entity.id
_entity.type
_entity.pdbx_description
1 polymer ?
#
loop_
_entity_poly.entity_id
_entity_poly.type
_entity_poly.pdbx_seq_one_letter_code
_entity_poly.pdbx_strand_id
1 'polypeptide(L)'
;MARLTAANDTKDALHRYLEDVASSQPLSSKEEVALAQRIKKGDLKARATLVEANLRFVITVARDYQNQGVPLVDLISAGNVGLITAAERFDETKGFKFISYAVWWIRQAILQTLAEHSRIVRLPLNRVDLLRRISRYTSNKQQETAVRPKEEEIAEELGISVEQVMDTLSSGQRILSLDATLGEGDENSLMEIMPDATQESPDTMAMRNSLESEIEAALDTLDEREQHVIRLYFGIGGNREMTLEEIGSQFRLTRERVRQIKEKALRKLRHPTRGRKLMPYTEEEGS
;
A
#
# COMPACT_ATOMS: atom_id res chain seq x y z
N MET A 1 4.40 20.53 -16.16
CA MET A 1 4.07 21.94 -15.86
C MET A 1 2.96 22.14 -14.83
N ALA A 2 1.92 21.29 -14.75
CA ALA A 2 0.81 21.44 -13.78
C ALA A 2 1.17 21.18 -12.29
N ARG A 3 2.10 20.26 -12.00
CA ARG A 3 2.56 20.01 -10.61
C ARG A 3 3.39 21.15 -10.02
N LEU A 4 4.14 21.87 -10.86
CA LEU A 4 4.99 22.98 -10.43
C LEU A 4 4.17 24.25 -10.10
N THR A 5 3.09 24.48 -10.85
CA THR A 5 2.13 25.59 -10.62
C THR A 5 1.32 25.35 -9.34
N ALA A 6 0.77 24.15 -9.12
CA ALA A 6 0.04 23.82 -7.89
C ALA A 6 0.90 23.91 -6.61
N ALA A 7 2.17 23.51 -6.68
CA ALA A 7 3.11 23.65 -5.57
C ALA A 7 3.44 25.13 -5.26
N ASN A 8 3.44 25.99 -6.27
CA ASN A 8 3.66 27.42 -6.08
C ASN A 8 2.43 28.12 -5.51
N ASP A 9 1.23 27.76 -5.98
CA ASP A 9 -0.04 28.30 -5.49
C ASP A 9 -0.29 27.93 -4.01
N THR A 10 0.04 26.71 -3.61
CA THR A 10 -0.07 26.25 -2.20
C THR A 10 0.90 26.98 -1.27
N LYS A 11 2.12 27.29 -1.75
CA LYS A 11 3.10 28.07 -1.00
C LYS A 11 2.63 29.51 -0.80
N ASP A 12 2.08 30.13 -1.83
CA ASP A 12 1.53 31.49 -1.77
C ASP A 12 0.27 31.57 -0.90
N ALA A 13 -0.56 30.52 -0.88
CA ALA A 13 -1.71 30.43 0.01
C ALA A 13 -1.28 30.27 1.48
N LEU A 14 -0.27 29.45 1.76
CA LEU A 14 0.30 29.30 3.10
C LEU A 14 0.89 30.62 3.60
N HIS A 15 1.64 31.34 2.76
CA HIS A 15 2.19 32.64 3.13
C HIS A 15 1.10 33.65 3.52
N ARG A 16 0.04 33.77 2.72
CA ARG A 16 -1.12 34.62 3.05
C ARG A 16 -1.78 34.23 4.37
N TYR A 17 -2.02 32.93 4.59
CA TYR A 17 -2.56 32.44 5.86
C TYR A 17 -1.67 32.78 7.06
N LEU A 18 -0.35 32.64 6.92
CA LEU A 18 0.59 32.98 7.99
C LEU A 18 0.60 34.48 8.30
N GLU A 19 0.45 35.33 7.29
CA GLU A 19 0.33 36.79 7.46
C GLU A 19 -0.96 37.18 8.18
N ASP A 20 -2.09 36.61 7.76
CA ASP A 20 -3.40 36.85 8.38
C ASP A 20 -3.38 36.49 9.87
N VAL A 21 -2.83 35.32 10.20
CA VAL A 21 -2.78 34.80 11.57
C VAL A 21 -1.70 35.51 12.42
N ALA A 22 -0.66 36.07 11.81
CA ALA A 22 0.38 36.80 12.53
C ALA A 22 -0.16 38.04 13.25
N SER A 23 -1.22 38.65 12.70
CA SER A 23 -1.89 39.85 13.25
C SER A 23 -2.74 39.58 14.50
N SER A 24 -3.03 38.32 14.81
CA SER A 24 -3.85 37.92 15.96
C SER A 24 -3.22 38.34 17.30
N GLN A 25 -4.02 38.95 18.18
CA GLN A 25 -3.62 39.30 19.53
C GLN A 25 -4.10 38.24 20.54
N PRO A 26 -3.28 37.89 21.55
CA PRO A 26 -3.69 36.96 22.58
C PRO A 26 -4.81 37.58 23.44
N LEU A 27 -5.84 36.78 23.73
CA LEU A 27 -6.96 37.18 24.58
C LEU A 27 -6.56 37.29 26.04
N SER A 28 -7.24 38.16 26.77
CA SER A 28 -7.15 38.22 28.24
C SER A 28 -7.86 37.03 28.87
N SER A 29 -7.39 36.58 30.05
CA SER A 29 -8.05 35.49 30.78
C SER A 29 -9.52 35.80 31.11
N LYS A 30 -9.91 37.07 31.29
CA LYS A 30 -11.32 37.44 31.49
C LYS A 30 -12.15 37.26 30.21
N GLU A 31 -11.57 37.52 29.05
CA GLU A 31 -12.23 37.38 27.75
C GLU A 31 -12.36 35.90 27.37
N GLU A 32 -11.34 35.08 27.64
CA GLU A 32 -11.40 33.62 27.47
C GLU A 32 -12.57 33.02 28.24
N VAL A 33 -12.76 33.41 29.51
CA VAL A 33 -13.88 32.95 30.35
C VAL A 33 -15.23 33.38 29.78
N ALA A 34 -15.36 34.65 29.35
CA ALA A 34 -16.60 35.16 28.78
C ALA A 34 -16.96 34.45 27.46
N LEU A 35 -15.98 34.17 26.62
CA LEU A 35 -16.16 33.42 25.37
C LEU A 35 -16.52 31.96 25.66
N ALA A 36 -15.85 31.29 26.60
CA ALA A 36 -16.14 29.91 26.99
C ALA A 36 -17.59 29.72 27.46
N GLN A 37 -18.09 30.65 28.29
CA GLN A 37 -19.49 30.62 28.75
C GLN A 37 -20.49 30.76 27.60
N ARG A 38 -20.17 31.57 26.58
CA ARG A 38 -21.01 31.74 25.38
C ARG A 38 -20.94 30.50 24.48
N ILE A 39 -19.77 29.89 24.34
CA ILE A 39 -19.58 28.65 23.58
C ILE A 39 -20.41 27.51 24.18
N LYS A 40 -20.45 27.37 25.52
CA LYS A 40 -21.31 26.39 26.21
C LYS A 40 -22.81 26.59 25.93
N LYS A 41 -23.23 27.82 25.60
CA LYS A 41 -24.60 28.15 25.18
C LYS A 41 -24.85 27.94 23.68
N GLY A 42 -23.86 27.45 22.93
CA GLY A 42 -23.97 27.18 21.48
C GLY A 42 -23.61 28.37 20.58
N ASP A 43 -22.94 29.40 21.10
CA ASP A 43 -22.54 30.57 20.30
C ASP A 43 -21.35 30.27 19.37
N LEU A 44 -21.64 30.06 18.09
CA LEU A 44 -20.63 29.78 17.06
C LEU A 44 -19.67 30.94 16.81
N LYS A 45 -20.11 32.20 16.98
CA LYS A 45 -19.25 33.38 16.78
C LYS A 45 -18.22 33.49 17.91
N ALA A 46 -18.64 33.19 19.14
CA ALA A 46 -17.73 33.12 20.28
C ALA A 46 -16.67 32.02 20.08
N ARG A 47 -17.06 30.86 19.54
CA ARG A 47 -16.12 29.77 19.19
C ARG A 47 -15.10 30.21 18.15
N ALA A 48 -15.56 30.83 17.06
CA ALA A 48 -14.67 31.33 16.00
C ALA A 48 -13.66 32.35 16.56
N THR A 49 -14.14 33.32 17.35
CA THR A 49 -13.27 34.35 17.96
C THR A 49 -12.20 33.74 18.87
N LEU A 50 -12.57 32.75 19.70
CA LEU A 50 -11.63 32.06 20.59
C LEU A 50 -10.58 31.25 19.80
N VAL A 51 -11.01 30.58 18.72
CA VAL A 51 -10.12 29.79 17.87
C VAL A 51 -9.16 30.70 17.10
N GLU A 52 -9.68 31.75 16.43
CA GLU A 52 -8.91 32.71 15.63
C GLU A 52 -7.78 33.37 16.43
N ALA A 53 -8.07 33.79 17.67
CA ALA A 53 -7.08 34.38 18.57
C ALA A 53 -5.92 33.42 18.95
N ASN A 54 -6.12 32.11 18.78
CA ASN A 54 -5.16 31.08 19.17
C ASN A 54 -4.55 30.33 17.97
N LEU A 55 -4.90 30.67 16.73
CA LEU A 55 -4.35 30.02 15.52
C LEU A 55 -2.82 30.13 15.45
N ARG A 56 -2.26 31.27 15.90
CA ARG A 56 -0.80 31.47 15.93
C ARG A 56 -0.08 30.45 16.80
N PHE A 57 -0.70 30.02 17.90
CA PHE A 57 -0.14 29.02 18.79
C PHE A 57 -0.09 27.63 18.12
N VAL A 58 -1.12 27.27 17.34
CA VAL A 58 -1.15 26.00 16.60
C VAL A 58 0.02 25.92 15.62
N ILE A 59 0.33 27.02 14.92
CA ILE A 59 1.47 27.07 13.98
C ILE A 59 2.79 26.77 14.71
N THR A 60 2.99 27.35 15.90
CA THR A 60 4.18 27.11 16.73
C THR A 60 4.28 25.63 17.11
N VAL A 61 3.18 25.01 17.56
CA VAL A 61 3.18 23.58 17.92
C VAL A 61 3.39 22.70 16.69
N ALA A 62 2.78 23.00 15.56
CA ALA A 62 2.91 22.23 14.33
C ALA A 62 4.33 22.25 13.74
N ARG A 63 5.08 23.35 13.96
CA ARG A 63 6.49 23.45 13.54
C ARG A 63 7.38 22.39 14.20
N ASP A 64 7.10 22.01 15.44
CA ASP A 64 7.86 20.97 16.15
C ASP A 64 7.69 19.57 15.50
N TYR A 65 6.66 19.37 14.68
CA TYR A 65 6.36 18.10 13.99
C TYR A 65 6.68 18.13 12.48
N GLN A 66 7.39 19.15 12.00
CA GLN A 66 7.82 19.23 10.61
C GLN A 66 8.75 18.08 10.21
N ASN A 67 8.83 17.82 8.89
CA ASN A 67 9.73 16.85 8.27
C ASN A 67 9.48 15.37 8.69
N GLN A 68 8.28 15.05 9.20
CA GLN A 68 7.90 13.69 9.58
C GLN A 68 7.03 12.98 8.52
N GLY A 69 7.02 13.48 7.27
CA GLY A 69 6.32 12.85 6.13
C GLY A 69 4.96 13.48 5.78
N VAL A 70 4.48 14.43 6.58
CA VAL A 70 3.26 15.21 6.30
C VAL A 70 3.66 16.69 6.11
N PRO A 71 3.13 17.39 5.10
CA PRO A 71 3.46 18.80 4.87
C PRO A 71 2.92 19.69 6.00
N LEU A 72 3.60 20.82 6.23
CA LEU A 72 3.24 21.73 7.33
C LEU A 72 1.79 22.22 7.26
N VAL A 73 1.26 22.47 6.06
CA VAL A 73 -0.12 22.93 5.84
C VAL A 73 -1.11 21.95 6.47
N ASP A 74 -0.90 20.65 6.24
CA ASP A 74 -1.77 19.59 6.75
C ASP A 74 -1.62 19.43 8.26
N LEU A 75 -0.41 19.59 8.81
CA LEU A 75 -0.17 19.59 10.25
C LEU A 75 -0.88 20.77 10.94
N ILE A 76 -0.83 21.96 10.36
CA ILE A 76 -1.54 23.14 10.86
C ILE A 76 -3.05 22.90 10.80
N SER A 77 -3.56 22.40 9.67
CA SER A 77 -4.98 22.10 9.50
C SER A 77 -5.47 21.09 10.55
N ALA A 78 -4.74 20.00 10.77
CA ALA A 78 -5.03 19.03 11.82
C ALA A 78 -5.00 19.64 13.23
N GLY A 79 -3.98 20.46 13.51
CA GLY A 79 -3.88 21.18 14.77
C GLY A 79 -5.06 22.13 15.00
N ASN A 80 -5.56 22.79 13.95
CA ASN A 80 -6.73 23.66 14.02
C ASN A 80 -8.00 22.88 14.36
N VAL A 81 -8.17 21.67 13.81
CA VAL A 81 -9.27 20.75 14.20
C VAL A 81 -9.18 20.37 15.68
N GLY A 82 -7.96 20.08 16.17
CA GLY A 82 -7.71 19.85 17.59
C GLY A 82 -8.05 21.05 18.46
N LEU A 83 -7.70 22.26 18.03
CA LEU A 83 -8.02 23.52 18.71
C LEU A 83 -9.53 23.77 18.81
N ILE A 84 -10.28 23.52 17.73
CA ILE A 84 -11.75 23.65 17.72
C ILE A 84 -12.36 22.67 18.73
N THR A 85 -11.89 21.42 18.74
CA THR A 85 -12.34 20.40 19.70
C THR A 85 -12.04 20.80 21.14
N ALA A 86 -10.87 21.43 21.38
CA ALA A 86 -10.53 21.97 22.69
C ALA A 86 -11.45 23.12 23.10
N ALA A 87 -11.79 24.03 22.18
CA ALA A 87 -12.67 25.16 22.44
C ALA A 87 -14.08 24.71 22.85
N GLU A 88 -14.60 23.63 22.28
CA GLU A 88 -15.91 23.06 22.61
C GLU A 88 -15.95 22.38 23.98
N ARG A 89 -14.81 21.81 24.43
CA ARG A 89 -14.71 21.03 25.67
C ARG A 89 -14.05 21.79 26.81
N PHE A 90 -13.65 23.04 26.58
CA PHE A 90 -12.98 23.85 27.58
C PHE A 90 -13.93 24.19 28.74
N ASP A 91 -13.39 24.11 29.95
CA ASP A 91 -14.12 24.40 31.18
C ASP A 91 -13.42 25.52 31.95
N GLU A 92 -14.04 26.69 31.94
CA GLU A 92 -13.56 27.91 32.56
C GLU A 92 -13.50 27.83 34.09
N THR A 93 -14.23 26.91 34.72
CA THR A 93 -14.31 26.78 36.18
C THR A 93 -13.01 26.26 36.81
N LYS A 94 -12.12 25.67 36.00
CA LYS A 94 -10.88 25.04 36.46
C LYS A 94 -9.73 26.03 36.71
N GLY A 95 -9.88 27.31 36.33
CA GLY A 95 -8.92 28.37 36.67
C GLY A 95 -7.58 28.34 35.91
N PHE A 96 -7.47 27.56 34.82
CA PHE A 96 -6.30 27.54 33.94
C PHE A 96 -6.59 28.25 32.62
N LYS A 97 -5.55 28.76 31.96
CA LYS A 97 -5.66 29.40 30.63
C LYS A 97 -6.13 28.38 29.59
N PHE A 98 -6.86 28.85 28.58
CA PHE A 98 -7.36 27.99 27.50
C PHE A 98 -6.24 27.22 26.80
N ILE A 99 -5.13 27.90 26.48
CA ILE A 99 -3.98 27.30 25.78
C ILE A 99 -3.43 26.08 26.54
N SER A 100 -3.38 26.13 27.88
CA SER A 100 -2.87 25.03 28.70
C SER A 100 -3.66 23.74 28.50
N TYR A 101 -4.97 23.84 28.23
CA TYR A 101 -5.82 22.70 27.89
C TYR A 101 -5.73 22.34 26.40
N ALA A 102 -5.72 23.35 25.53
CA ALA A 102 -5.72 23.17 24.08
C ALA A 102 -4.48 22.44 23.55
N VAL A 103 -3.30 22.62 24.18
CA VAL A 103 -2.04 21.97 23.74
C VAL A 103 -2.20 20.46 23.59
N TRP A 104 -2.91 19.81 24.51
CA TRP A 104 -3.08 18.36 24.48
C TRP A 104 -3.89 17.92 23.27
N TRP A 105 -5.01 18.60 22.98
CA TRP A 105 -5.85 18.31 21.82
C TRP A 105 -5.16 18.62 20.49
N ILE A 106 -4.42 19.73 20.42
CA ILE A 106 -3.62 20.08 19.23
C ILE A 106 -2.59 18.98 18.96
N ARG A 107 -1.82 18.57 19.97
CA ARG A 107 -0.82 17.50 19.84
C ARG A 107 -1.46 16.17 19.45
N GLN A 108 -2.58 15.81 20.06
CA GLN A 108 -3.29 14.58 19.73
C GLN A 108 -3.73 14.58 18.27
N ALA A 109 -4.35 15.66 17.78
CA ALA A 109 -4.82 15.75 16.40
C ALA A 109 -3.67 15.71 15.39
N ILE A 110 -2.56 16.38 15.68
CA ILE A 110 -1.34 16.34 14.86
C ILE A 110 -0.75 14.93 14.83
N LEU A 111 -0.57 14.29 15.99
CA LEU A 111 -0.01 12.93 16.08
C LEU A 111 -0.90 11.89 15.40
N GLN A 112 -2.23 12.04 15.51
CA GLN A 112 -3.17 11.19 14.80
C GLN A 112 -3.03 11.35 13.29
N THR A 113 -3.02 12.59 12.80
CA THR A 113 -2.86 12.87 11.37
C THR A 113 -1.53 12.34 10.85
N LEU A 114 -0.45 12.48 11.64
CA LEU A 114 0.84 11.93 11.31
C LEU A 114 0.79 10.40 11.21
N ALA A 115 0.18 9.70 12.16
CA ALA A 115 0.07 8.25 12.09
C ALA A 115 -0.76 7.77 10.89
N GLU A 116 -1.74 8.57 10.46
CA GLU A 116 -2.63 8.23 9.35
C GLU A 116 -2.07 8.58 7.96
N HIS A 117 -1.32 9.69 7.84
CA HIS A 117 -0.92 10.26 6.55
C HIS A 117 0.59 10.37 6.32
N SER A 118 1.44 10.06 7.32
CA SER A 118 2.91 10.16 7.13
C SER A 118 3.51 9.12 6.19
N ARG A 119 2.78 8.04 5.93
CA ARG A 119 3.26 6.89 5.15
C ARG A 119 2.29 6.62 4.01
N ILE A 120 2.86 6.26 2.85
CA ILE A 120 2.10 5.85 1.66
C ILE A 120 1.30 4.57 1.97
N VAL A 121 1.94 3.59 2.63
CA VAL A 121 1.26 2.42 3.17
C VAL A 121 0.97 2.67 4.65
N ARG A 122 -0.31 2.76 4.98
CA ARG A 122 -0.79 3.05 6.33
C ARG A 122 -0.46 1.88 7.28
N LEU A 123 0.09 2.24 8.45
CA LEU A 123 0.30 1.30 9.54
C LEU A 123 -0.70 1.56 10.68
N PRO A 124 -1.18 0.50 11.35
CA PRO A 124 -1.95 0.64 12.58
C PRO A 124 -1.18 1.40 13.69
N LEU A 125 -1.91 2.13 14.54
CA LEU A 125 -1.33 2.96 15.61
C LEU A 125 -0.43 2.18 16.57
N ASN A 126 -0.81 0.95 16.93
CA ASN A 126 -0.02 0.07 17.80
C ASN A 126 1.35 -0.28 17.18
N ARG A 127 1.42 -0.46 15.86
CA ARG A 127 2.67 -0.74 15.14
C ARG A 127 3.55 0.51 15.04
N VAL A 128 2.94 1.68 14.82
CA VAL A 128 3.66 2.96 14.81
C VAL A 128 4.27 3.28 16.18
N ASP A 129 3.52 3.06 17.26
CA ASP A 129 4.03 3.25 18.62
C ASP A 129 5.18 2.30 18.92
N LEU A 130 5.03 1.02 18.56
CA LEU A 130 6.08 0.03 18.77
C LEU A 130 7.35 0.37 17.98
N LEU A 131 7.22 0.78 16.72
CA LEU A 131 8.34 1.23 15.90
C LEU A 131 9.06 2.43 16.52
N ARG A 132 8.31 3.39 17.08
CA ARG A 132 8.88 4.54 17.80
C ARG A 132 9.63 4.11 19.05
N ARG A 133 9.11 3.15 19.81
CA ARG A 133 9.77 2.58 21.01
C ARG A 133 11.07 1.87 20.62
N ILE A 134 11.02 1.01 19.60
CA ILE A 134 12.20 0.31 19.03
C ILE A 134 13.24 1.33 18.58
N SER A 135 12.85 2.35 17.80
CA SER A 135 13.77 3.38 17.31
C SER A 135 14.40 4.17 18.45
N ARG A 136 13.63 4.55 19.48
CA ARG A 136 14.14 5.28 20.64
C ARG A 136 15.15 4.45 21.42
N TYR A 137 14.83 3.19 21.72
CA TYR A 137 15.74 2.29 22.41
C TYR A 137 17.02 2.07 21.60
N THR A 138 16.87 1.81 20.29
CA THR A 138 18.01 1.63 19.36
C THR A 138 18.93 2.84 19.38
N SER A 139 18.38 4.07 19.25
CA SER A 139 19.18 5.30 19.27
C SER A 139 19.87 5.54 20.61
N ASN A 140 19.17 5.33 21.74
CA ASN A 140 19.75 5.49 23.07
C ASN A 140 20.89 4.48 23.30
N LYS A 141 20.67 3.21 22.98
CA LYS A 141 21.71 2.16 23.11
C LYS A 141 22.90 2.43 22.21
N GLN A 142 22.66 2.80 20.97
CA GLN A 142 23.73 3.14 20.04
C GLN A 142 24.55 4.35 20.53
N GLN A 143 23.94 5.28 21.27
CA GLN A 143 24.66 6.39 21.89
C GLN A 143 25.50 5.94 23.10
N GLU A 144 25.05 4.95 23.87
CA GLU A 144 25.76 4.41 25.03
C GLU A 144 26.93 3.49 24.63
N THR A 145 26.70 2.56 23.69
CA THR A 145 27.64 1.47 23.37
C THR A 145 28.35 1.63 22.03
N ALA A 146 28.02 2.67 21.26
CA ALA A 146 28.48 2.89 19.88
C ALA A 146 28.16 1.76 18.89
N VAL A 147 27.35 0.78 19.30
CA VAL A 147 26.97 -0.39 18.50
C VAL A 147 25.44 -0.47 18.43
N ARG A 148 24.92 -0.86 17.26
CA ARG A 148 23.48 -1.07 17.11
C ARG A 148 23.06 -2.34 17.88
N PRO A 149 22.06 -2.27 18.78
CA PRO A 149 21.61 -3.44 19.53
C PRO A 149 21.04 -4.52 18.60
N LYS A 150 21.19 -5.78 19.01
CA LYS A 150 20.58 -6.92 18.29
C LYS A 150 19.08 -6.96 18.53
N GLU A 151 18.34 -7.57 17.62
CA GLU A 151 16.88 -7.69 17.72
C GLU A 151 16.44 -8.46 18.98
N GLU A 152 17.25 -9.42 19.44
CA GLU A 152 17.07 -10.16 20.69
C GLU A 152 17.12 -9.25 21.93
N GLU A 153 18.09 -8.33 21.96
CA GLU A 153 18.27 -7.36 23.05
C GLU A 153 17.14 -6.33 23.08
N ILE A 154 16.69 -5.89 21.90
CA ILE A 154 15.53 -5.01 21.75
C ILE A 154 14.26 -5.71 22.27
N ALA A 155 14.09 -6.99 21.96
CA ALA A 155 12.95 -7.79 22.38
C ALA A 155 12.90 -7.96 23.91
N GLU A 156 14.04 -8.27 24.53
CA GLU A 156 14.18 -8.44 25.97
C GLU A 156 13.86 -7.14 26.74
N GLU A 157 14.43 -6.01 26.33
CA GLU A 157 14.17 -4.73 26.99
C GLU A 157 12.70 -4.29 26.83
N LEU A 158 12.13 -4.44 25.63
CA LEU A 158 10.77 -3.98 25.36
C LEU A 158 9.69 -4.96 25.84
N GLY A 159 10.08 -6.16 26.30
CA GLY A 159 9.19 -7.21 26.78
C GLY A 159 8.31 -7.81 25.68
N ILE A 160 8.84 -7.93 24.47
CA ILE A 160 8.13 -8.46 23.29
C ILE A 160 8.90 -9.62 22.66
N SER A 161 8.29 -10.33 21.71
CA SER A 161 8.98 -11.40 20.98
C SER A 161 9.92 -10.87 19.89
N VAL A 162 10.99 -11.62 19.59
CA VAL A 162 11.92 -11.29 18.49
C VAL A 162 11.20 -11.22 17.15
N GLU A 163 10.25 -12.13 16.91
CA GLU A 163 9.41 -12.14 15.70
C GLU A 163 8.61 -10.83 15.55
N GLN A 164 8.04 -10.31 16.65
CA GLN A 164 7.35 -9.01 16.64
C GLN A 164 8.30 -7.84 16.35
N VAL A 165 9.55 -7.90 16.82
CA VAL A 165 10.58 -6.89 16.49
C VAL A 165 10.87 -6.93 14.99
N MET A 166 11.17 -8.10 14.44
CA MET A 166 11.46 -8.29 13.00
C MET A 166 10.30 -7.82 12.12
N ASP A 167 9.07 -8.24 12.43
CA ASP A 167 7.86 -7.85 11.69
C ASP A 167 7.63 -6.32 11.76
N THR A 168 7.87 -5.71 12.92
CA THR A 168 7.73 -4.25 13.09
C THR A 168 8.82 -3.46 12.35
N LEU A 169 10.05 -3.98 12.31
CA LEU A 169 11.14 -3.37 11.54
C LEU A 169 10.90 -3.50 10.03
N SER A 170 10.43 -4.67 9.58
CA SER A 170 10.08 -4.95 8.18
C SER A 170 8.95 -4.05 7.68
N SER A 171 7.83 -4.02 8.41
CA SER A 171 6.71 -3.09 8.11
C SER A 171 7.10 -1.62 8.25
N GLY A 172 8.16 -1.33 9.00
CA GLY A 172 8.71 0.00 9.23
C GLY A 172 9.50 0.59 8.07
N GLN A 173 9.90 -0.20 7.08
CA GLN A 173 10.73 0.23 5.96
C GLN A 173 10.06 1.37 5.16
N ARG A 174 10.89 2.30 4.67
CA ARG A 174 10.42 3.40 3.83
C ARG A 174 10.31 2.91 2.39
N ILE A 175 9.23 3.31 1.74
CA ILE A 175 9.01 3.05 0.32
C ILE A 175 9.97 3.91 -0.50
N LEU A 176 10.60 3.29 -1.49
CA LEU A 176 11.47 3.95 -2.46
C LEU A 176 10.65 4.26 -3.72
N SER A 177 11.01 5.35 -4.40
CA SER A 177 10.39 5.70 -5.67
C SER A 177 11.00 4.86 -6.78
N LEU A 178 10.16 4.21 -7.60
CA LEU A 178 10.62 3.49 -8.79
C LEU A 178 11.17 4.45 -9.86
N ASP A 179 10.73 5.70 -9.86
CA ASP A 179 11.23 6.76 -10.75
C ASP A 179 12.54 7.39 -10.25
N ALA A 180 13.05 7.01 -9.06
CA ALA A 180 14.31 7.55 -8.58
C ALA A 180 15.47 7.02 -9.42
N THR A 181 16.37 7.92 -9.82
CA THR A 181 17.64 7.56 -10.46
C THR A 181 18.52 6.83 -9.45
N LEU A 182 19.33 5.88 -9.94
CA LEU A 182 20.17 5.05 -9.07
C LEU A 182 21.38 5.79 -8.48
N GLY A 183 21.89 6.81 -9.17
CA GLY A 183 23.06 7.57 -8.74
C GLY A 183 23.20 8.90 -9.47
N GLU A 184 24.16 9.72 -9.02
CA GLU A 184 24.52 10.97 -9.71
C GLU A 184 25.25 10.64 -11.02
N GLY A 185 24.54 10.77 -12.14
CA GLY A 185 25.06 10.49 -13.49
C GLY A 185 24.37 9.33 -14.22
N ASP A 186 23.53 8.56 -13.52
CA ASP A 186 22.70 7.53 -14.14
C ASP A 186 21.39 8.15 -14.63
N GLU A 187 21.09 7.96 -15.92
CA GLU A 187 19.80 8.34 -16.50
C GLU A 187 18.69 7.32 -16.17
N ASN A 188 19.08 6.09 -15.84
CA ASN A 188 18.15 4.99 -15.65
C ASN A 188 17.47 5.04 -14.28
N SER A 189 16.17 4.79 -14.29
CA SER A 189 15.34 4.64 -13.09
C SER A 189 15.32 3.17 -12.60
N LEU A 190 14.92 2.95 -11.35
CA LEU A 190 14.66 1.59 -10.83
C LEU A 190 13.64 0.86 -11.71
N MET A 191 12.63 1.57 -12.21
CA MET A 191 11.58 1.01 -13.07
C MET A 191 12.12 0.38 -14.35
N GLU A 192 13.19 0.93 -14.92
CA GLU A 192 13.77 0.44 -16.19
C GLU A 192 14.63 -0.81 -16.02
N ILE A 193 15.09 -1.07 -14.80
CA ILE A 193 16.01 -2.17 -14.49
C ILE A 193 15.28 -3.37 -13.91
N MET A 194 14.13 -3.14 -13.27
CA MET A 194 13.35 -4.23 -12.69
C MET A 194 12.83 -5.19 -13.78
N PRO A 195 13.09 -6.50 -13.65
CA PRO A 195 12.56 -7.48 -14.58
C PRO A 195 11.04 -7.60 -14.42
N ASP A 196 10.33 -7.67 -15.55
CA ASP A 196 8.92 -8.01 -15.57
C ASP A 196 8.74 -9.53 -15.47
N ALA A 197 8.31 -10.00 -14.29
CA ALA A 197 8.06 -11.42 -14.06
C ALA A 197 6.79 -11.94 -14.76
N THR A 198 5.95 -11.07 -15.30
CA THR A 198 4.73 -11.44 -16.02
C THR A 198 4.93 -11.60 -17.52
N GLN A 199 6.05 -11.08 -18.04
CA GLN A 199 6.38 -11.21 -19.44
C GLN A 199 6.96 -12.61 -19.72
N GLU A 200 6.24 -13.41 -20.50
CA GLU A 200 6.79 -14.67 -21.01
C GLU A 200 8.00 -14.38 -21.90
N SER A 201 9.03 -15.22 -21.78
CA SER A 201 10.21 -15.10 -22.62
C SER A 201 9.85 -15.40 -24.08
N PRO A 202 10.47 -14.72 -25.06
CA PRO A 202 10.25 -15.01 -26.49
C PRO A 202 10.50 -16.49 -26.83
N ASP A 203 11.46 -17.11 -26.15
CA ASP A 203 11.80 -18.53 -26.34
C ASP A 203 10.65 -19.43 -25.86
N THR A 204 10.07 -19.15 -24.68
CA THR A 204 8.90 -19.85 -24.16
C THR A 204 7.70 -19.70 -25.08
N MET A 205 7.45 -18.49 -25.60
CA MET A 205 6.37 -18.26 -26.57
C MET A 205 6.60 -19.03 -27.87
N ALA A 206 7.82 -19.04 -28.41
CA ALA A 206 8.17 -19.77 -29.62
C ALA A 206 8.02 -21.29 -29.44
N MET A 207 8.50 -21.83 -28.31
CA MET A 207 8.34 -23.24 -27.96
C MET A 207 6.86 -23.62 -27.85
N ARG A 208 6.03 -22.79 -27.20
CA ARG A 208 4.59 -23.03 -27.08
C ARG A 208 3.89 -23.07 -28.44
N ASN A 209 4.19 -22.11 -29.33
CA ASN A 209 3.64 -22.08 -30.69
C ASN A 209 4.09 -23.30 -31.52
N SER A 210 5.35 -23.72 -31.35
CA SER A 210 5.90 -24.90 -32.00
C SER A 210 5.21 -26.19 -31.48
N LEU A 211 5.00 -26.29 -30.17
CA LEU A 211 4.26 -27.39 -29.55
C LEU A 211 2.81 -27.45 -30.05
N GLU A 212 2.12 -26.33 -30.12
CA GLU A 212 0.74 -26.26 -30.63
C GLU A 212 0.66 -26.74 -32.08
N SER A 213 1.60 -26.31 -32.93
CA SER A 213 1.69 -26.73 -34.33
C SER A 213 1.97 -28.23 -34.48
N GLU A 214 2.86 -28.80 -33.66
CA GLU A 214 3.17 -30.23 -33.67
C GLU A 214 2.02 -31.08 -33.10
N ILE A 215 1.29 -30.58 -32.09
CA ILE A 215 0.06 -31.22 -31.60
C ILE A 215 -0.98 -31.23 -32.71
N GLU A 216 -1.17 -30.12 -33.42
CA GLU A 216 -2.13 -30.03 -34.51
C GLU A 216 -1.78 -30.99 -35.65
N ALA A 217 -0.51 -31.03 -36.06
CA ALA A 217 -0.02 -31.99 -37.06
C ALA A 217 -0.20 -33.45 -36.61
N ALA A 218 0.00 -33.76 -35.33
CA ALA A 218 -0.24 -35.10 -34.80
C ALA A 218 -1.73 -35.48 -34.80
N LEU A 219 -2.61 -34.52 -34.47
CA LEU A 219 -4.06 -34.72 -34.47
C LEU A 219 -4.62 -34.93 -35.89
N ASP A 220 -4.08 -34.25 -36.90
CA ASP A 220 -4.50 -34.39 -38.31
C ASP A 220 -4.19 -35.79 -38.90
N THR A 221 -3.32 -36.56 -38.25
CA THR A 221 -3.09 -37.97 -38.65
C THR A 221 -4.15 -38.95 -38.13
N LEU A 222 -5.08 -38.50 -37.28
CA LEU A 222 -6.18 -39.31 -36.77
C LEU A 222 -7.40 -39.24 -37.70
N ASP A 223 -8.33 -40.16 -37.52
CA ASP A 223 -9.60 -40.09 -38.24
C ASP A 223 -10.41 -38.87 -37.72
N GLU A 224 -11.19 -38.18 -38.55
CA GLU A 224 -11.91 -36.93 -38.17
C GLU A 224 -12.70 -37.05 -36.85
N ARG A 225 -13.34 -38.19 -36.63
CA ARG A 225 -14.08 -38.50 -35.39
C ARG A 225 -13.17 -38.67 -34.17
N GLU A 226 -12.00 -39.27 -34.34
CA GLU A 226 -11.01 -39.45 -33.28
C GLU A 226 -10.38 -38.08 -32.91
N GLN A 227 -10.05 -37.27 -33.92
CA GLN A 227 -9.54 -35.90 -33.75
C GLN A 227 -10.52 -35.01 -32.98
N HIS A 228 -11.79 -34.98 -33.37
CA HIS A 228 -12.81 -34.16 -32.70
C HIS A 228 -13.03 -34.57 -31.24
N VAL A 229 -13.09 -35.87 -30.94
CA VAL A 229 -13.26 -36.36 -29.57
C VAL A 229 -12.07 -35.95 -28.70
N ILE A 230 -10.84 -36.02 -29.22
CA ILE A 230 -9.63 -35.61 -28.49
C ILE A 230 -9.60 -34.09 -28.29
N ARG A 231 -9.91 -33.29 -29.31
CA ARG A 231 -9.97 -31.81 -29.21
C ARG A 231 -10.97 -31.34 -28.17
N LEU A 232 -12.18 -31.91 -28.14
CA LEU A 232 -13.20 -31.54 -27.15
C LEU A 232 -12.88 -32.05 -25.74
N TYR A 233 -12.27 -33.23 -25.61
CA TYR A 233 -11.93 -33.79 -24.31
C TYR A 233 -10.82 -33.00 -23.61
N PHE A 234 -9.81 -32.53 -24.35
CA PHE A 234 -8.68 -31.77 -23.81
C PHE A 234 -8.76 -30.26 -24.06
N GLY A 235 -9.84 -29.76 -24.67
CA GLY A 235 -10.01 -28.33 -24.95
C GLY A 235 -8.99 -27.73 -25.95
N ILE A 236 -8.44 -28.56 -26.84
CA ILE A 236 -7.41 -28.13 -27.79
C ILE A 236 -8.03 -27.26 -28.91
N GLY A 237 -7.35 -26.18 -29.30
CA GLY A 237 -7.78 -25.27 -30.37
C GLY A 237 -8.87 -24.28 -29.94
N GLY A 238 -8.85 -23.84 -28.68
CA GLY A 238 -9.81 -22.88 -28.13
C GLY A 238 -11.17 -23.48 -27.74
N ASN A 239 -11.29 -24.80 -27.73
CA ASN A 239 -12.49 -25.50 -27.28
C ASN A 239 -12.53 -25.56 -25.74
N ARG A 240 -13.73 -25.54 -25.17
CA ARG A 240 -13.91 -25.85 -23.75
C ARG A 240 -13.73 -27.36 -23.55
N GLU A 241 -13.02 -27.76 -22.48
CA GLU A 241 -12.96 -29.15 -22.05
C GLU A 241 -14.36 -29.70 -21.76
N MET A 242 -14.68 -30.84 -22.37
CA MET A 242 -15.97 -31.51 -22.24
C MET A 242 -15.82 -32.90 -21.63
N THR A 243 -16.80 -33.30 -20.84
CA THR A 243 -16.88 -34.66 -20.29
C THR A 243 -17.26 -35.68 -21.38
N LEU A 244 -16.94 -36.95 -21.15
CA LEU A 244 -17.28 -38.04 -22.09
C LEU A 244 -18.80 -38.15 -22.36
N GLU A 245 -19.63 -37.72 -21.42
CA GLU A 245 -21.08 -37.76 -21.51
C GLU A 245 -21.63 -36.60 -22.36
N GLU A 246 -21.07 -35.41 -22.22
CA GLU A 246 -21.40 -34.25 -23.07
C GLU A 246 -20.95 -34.49 -24.52
N ILE A 247 -19.73 -35.01 -24.71
CA ILE A 247 -19.24 -35.43 -26.04
C ILE A 247 -20.14 -36.53 -26.62
N GLY A 248 -20.56 -37.50 -25.80
CA GLY A 248 -21.48 -38.56 -26.23
C GLY A 248 -22.83 -38.01 -26.72
N SER A 249 -23.37 -37.02 -26.00
CA SER A 249 -24.61 -36.34 -26.37
C SER A 249 -24.49 -35.60 -27.71
N GLN A 250 -23.36 -34.94 -27.96
CA GLN A 250 -23.10 -34.21 -29.21
C GLN A 250 -22.95 -35.14 -30.43
N PHE A 251 -22.26 -36.27 -30.25
CA PHE A 251 -22.03 -37.25 -31.33
C PHE A 251 -23.13 -38.32 -31.46
N ARG A 252 -24.18 -38.27 -30.62
CA ARG A 252 -25.22 -39.30 -30.49
C ARG A 252 -24.63 -40.70 -30.23
N LEU A 253 -23.64 -40.76 -29.33
CA LEU A 253 -22.94 -41.95 -28.92
C LEU A 253 -23.11 -42.17 -27.41
N THR A 254 -23.00 -43.43 -26.97
CA THR A 254 -22.93 -43.72 -25.53
C THR A 254 -21.60 -43.24 -24.96
N ARG A 255 -21.58 -42.88 -23.68
CA ARG A 255 -20.36 -42.52 -22.94
C ARG A 255 -19.23 -43.53 -23.14
N GLU A 256 -19.59 -44.81 -23.07
CA GLU A 256 -18.64 -45.91 -23.24
C GLU A 256 -18.06 -45.97 -24.67
N ARG A 257 -18.86 -45.63 -25.68
CA ARG A 257 -18.36 -45.56 -27.06
C ARG A 257 -17.39 -44.40 -27.26
N VAL A 258 -17.62 -43.24 -26.65
CA VAL A 258 -16.67 -42.12 -26.67
C VAL A 258 -15.37 -42.49 -25.96
N ARG A 259 -15.43 -43.20 -24.83
CA ARG A 259 -14.25 -43.73 -24.12
C ARG A 259 -13.41 -44.63 -25.03
N GLN A 260 -14.04 -45.55 -25.75
CA GLN A 260 -13.35 -46.44 -26.70
C GLN A 260 -12.67 -45.67 -27.84
N ILE A 261 -13.34 -44.65 -28.39
CA ILE A 261 -12.77 -43.80 -29.46
C ILE A 261 -11.56 -43.03 -28.92
N LYS A 262 -11.65 -42.46 -27.71
CA LYS A 262 -10.55 -41.78 -27.03
C LYS A 262 -9.34 -42.69 -26.84
N GLU A 263 -9.53 -43.89 -26.27
CA GLU A 263 -8.43 -44.83 -26.03
C GLU A 263 -7.78 -45.31 -27.32
N LYS A 264 -8.57 -45.53 -28.37
CA LYS A 264 -8.05 -45.89 -29.69
C LYS A 264 -7.22 -44.75 -30.30
N ALA A 265 -7.68 -43.50 -30.19
CA ALA A 265 -6.97 -42.32 -30.66
C ALA A 265 -5.64 -42.12 -29.89
N LEU A 266 -5.68 -42.21 -28.55
CA LEU A 266 -4.48 -42.13 -27.71
C LEU A 266 -3.49 -43.26 -28.03
N ARG A 267 -3.96 -44.48 -28.29
CA ARG A 267 -3.10 -45.59 -28.70
C ARG A 267 -2.41 -45.32 -30.05
N LYS A 268 -3.11 -44.70 -31.00
CA LYS A 268 -2.53 -44.27 -32.28
C LYS A 268 -1.49 -43.17 -32.06
N LEU A 269 -1.76 -42.17 -31.23
CA LEU A 269 -0.84 -41.07 -30.91
C LEU A 269 0.43 -41.55 -30.17
N ARG A 270 0.32 -42.58 -29.32
CA ARG A 270 1.47 -43.21 -28.63
C ARG A 270 2.41 -43.98 -29.58
N HIS A 271 2.03 -44.20 -30.83
CA HIS A 271 2.91 -44.89 -31.78
C HIS A 271 4.16 -44.03 -32.06
N PRO A 272 5.37 -44.62 -32.08
CA PRO A 272 6.63 -43.87 -32.14
C PRO A 272 6.77 -42.97 -33.38
N THR A 273 6.10 -43.25 -34.49
CA THR A 273 6.07 -42.34 -35.65
C THR A 273 5.33 -41.03 -35.40
N ARG A 274 4.40 -40.99 -34.43
CA ARG A 274 3.61 -39.78 -34.06
C ARG A 274 4.14 -39.16 -32.78
N GLY A 275 4.44 -39.97 -31.76
CA GLY A 275 4.92 -39.50 -30.46
C GLY A 275 6.34 -38.93 -30.46
N ARG A 276 7.23 -39.37 -31.37
CA ARG A 276 8.65 -38.95 -31.35
C ARG A 276 8.85 -37.46 -31.58
N LYS A 277 7.95 -36.78 -32.30
CA LYS A 277 7.99 -35.33 -32.52
C LYS A 277 7.60 -34.52 -31.28
N LEU A 278 6.81 -35.12 -30.38
CA LEU A 278 6.33 -34.48 -29.15
C LEU A 278 7.23 -34.75 -27.94
N MET A 279 8.12 -35.75 -28.01
CA MET A 279 9.06 -36.10 -26.93
C MET A 279 9.98 -34.95 -26.48
N PRO A 280 10.53 -34.10 -27.36
CA PRO A 280 11.41 -33.00 -26.93
C PRO A 280 10.73 -32.02 -25.97
N TYR A 281 9.42 -31.83 -26.10
CA TYR A 281 8.64 -30.92 -25.26
C TYR A 281 8.29 -31.52 -23.89
N THR A 282 8.58 -32.80 -23.66
CA THR A 282 8.30 -33.48 -22.36
C THR A 282 9.48 -33.46 -21.40
N GLU A 283 10.67 -33.10 -21.87
CA GLU A 283 11.91 -33.14 -21.08
C GLU A 283 12.25 -31.79 -20.42
N GLU A 284 11.61 -30.68 -20.83
CA GLU A 284 11.90 -29.33 -20.31
C GLU A 284 11.12 -28.95 -19.04
N GLU A 285 10.08 -29.68 -18.65
CA GLU A 285 9.35 -29.44 -17.37
C GLU A 285 10.09 -29.99 -16.12
N GLY A 286 11.31 -30.52 -16.29
CA GLY A 286 12.10 -31.20 -15.26
C GLY A 286 13.35 -30.47 -14.76
N SER A 287 13.50 -29.16 -15.00
CA SER A 287 14.62 -28.35 -14.46
C SER A 287 14.13 -27.07 -13.81
#